data_AF-A0AAJ5ZBM5-F1
#
_entry.id   AF-A0AAJ5ZBM5-F1
#
_cell.length_a   1.000
_cell.length_b   1.000
_cell.length_c   1.000
_cell.angle_alpha   90.00
_cell.angle_beta   90.00
_cell.angle_gamma   90.00
#
_symmetry.space_group_name_H-M   'P 1'
#
loop_
_entity.id
_entity.type
_entity.pdbx_description
1 polymer ?
#
loop_
_entity_poly.entity_id
_entity_poly.type
_entity_poly.pdbx_seq_one_letter_code
_entity_poly.pdbx_strand_id
1 'polypeptide(L)'
;MNDSSVLPSEDPVKDKPRRGRPIDPNAMSGAKRQERYRERQKMKSVTVTINRDLIDRLDAQLVAFRDGQDLTILTTSDADALLRSIRKSARTQLISK
;
A
#
# COMPACT_ATOMS: atom_id res chain seq x y z
N MET A 1 -46.95 3.49 -30.04
CA MET A 1 -46.55 4.90 -30.19
C MET A 1 -46.10 5.40 -28.83
N ASN A 2 -44.92 6.03 -28.83
CA ASN A 2 -44.30 6.87 -27.80
C ASN A 2 -43.40 6.20 -26.76
N ASP A 3 -42.12 6.19 -27.14
CA ASP A 3 -40.92 6.36 -26.31
C ASP A 3 -41.10 7.33 -25.15
N SER A 4 -40.39 7.09 -24.05
CA SER A 4 -39.52 8.09 -23.39
C SER A 4 -38.59 7.40 -22.38
N SER A 5 -37.33 7.22 -22.80
CA SER A 5 -36.10 7.15 -22.01
C SER A 5 -36.21 7.05 -20.49
N VAL A 6 -35.92 5.87 -19.94
CA VAL A 6 -35.44 5.74 -18.55
C VAL A 6 -34.02 6.30 -18.53
N LEU A 7 -33.88 7.56 -18.10
CA LEU A 7 -32.57 8.11 -17.73
C LEU A 7 -32.10 7.38 -16.47
N PRO A 8 -30.86 6.86 -16.40
CA PRO A 8 -30.31 6.41 -15.13
C PRO A 8 -30.25 7.62 -14.21
N SER A 9 -30.83 7.50 -13.03
CA SER A 9 -30.74 8.48 -11.95
C SER A 9 -29.27 8.75 -11.62
N GLU A 10 -28.72 9.82 -12.18
CA GLU A 10 -27.47 10.42 -11.72
C GLU A 10 -27.72 10.96 -10.31
N ASP A 11 -27.27 10.24 -9.28
CA ASP A 11 -27.29 10.73 -7.90
C ASP A 11 -26.38 11.98 -7.76
N PRO A 12 -26.91 13.22 -7.68
CA PRO A 12 -26.09 14.43 -7.71
C PRO A 12 -25.74 14.88 -6.27
N VAL A 13 -25.28 13.94 -5.42
CA VAL A 13 -25.10 14.19 -3.98
C VAL A 13 -23.65 14.06 -3.51
N LYS A 14 -22.68 13.74 -4.38
CA LYS A 14 -21.29 13.56 -3.91
C LYS A 14 -20.47 14.85 -3.79
N ASP A 15 -20.83 15.91 -4.54
CA ASP A 15 -19.98 17.11 -4.62
C ASP A 15 -20.63 18.42 -4.14
N LYS A 16 -21.79 18.35 -3.46
CA LYS A 16 -22.38 19.56 -2.87
C LYS A 16 -21.57 20.00 -1.64
N PRO A 17 -21.08 21.25 -1.59
CA PRO A 17 -20.37 21.73 -0.41
C PRO A 17 -21.28 21.67 0.82
N ARG A 18 -20.74 21.21 1.94
CA ARG A 18 -21.42 21.34 3.23
C ARG A 18 -21.67 22.84 3.48
N ARG A 19 -22.91 23.19 3.85
CA ARG A 19 -23.34 24.58 4.11
C ARG A 19 -22.30 25.29 5.00
N GLY A 20 -21.83 26.47 4.56
CA GLY A 20 -20.90 27.31 5.32
C GLY A 20 -19.41 27.16 5.00
N ARG A 21 -18.99 26.21 4.15
CA ARG A 21 -17.60 26.16 3.66
C ARG A 21 -17.51 26.81 2.28
N PRO A 22 -16.74 27.92 2.12
CA PRO A 22 -16.39 28.43 0.80
C PRO A 22 -15.70 27.33 -0.02
N ILE A 23 -16.11 27.19 -1.28
CA ILE A 23 -15.45 26.28 -2.21
C ILE A 23 -14.10 26.91 -2.57
N ASP A 24 -13.02 26.32 -2.09
CA ASP A 24 -11.68 26.68 -2.53
C ASP A 24 -11.39 25.97 -3.87
N PRO A 25 -11.30 26.70 -5.00
CA PRO A 25 -11.08 26.11 -6.32
C PRO A 25 -9.70 25.43 -6.45
N ASN A 26 -8.77 25.73 -5.55
CA ASN A 26 -7.44 25.15 -5.53
C ASN A 26 -7.32 23.96 -4.56
N ALA A 27 -8.38 23.63 -3.81
CA ALA A 27 -8.35 22.52 -2.88
C ALA A 27 -8.21 21.18 -3.63
N MET A 28 -7.14 20.44 -3.32
CA MET A 28 -7.01 19.07 -3.81
C MET A 28 -8.18 18.22 -3.30
N SER A 29 -8.85 17.54 -4.23
CA SER A 29 -9.80 16.47 -3.92
C SER A 29 -9.16 15.40 -3.03
N GLY A 30 -9.98 14.73 -2.21
CA GLY A 30 -9.53 13.63 -1.35
C GLY A 30 -8.81 12.53 -2.14
N ALA A 31 -9.30 12.19 -3.34
CA ALA A 31 -8.69 11.19 -4.22
C ALA A 31 -7.26 11.59 -4.62
N LYS A 32 -7.07 12.83 -5.07
CA LYS A 32 -5.75 13.37 -5.47
C LYS A 32 -4.75 13.41 -4.31
N ARG A 33 -5.22 13.63 -3.08
CA ARG A 33 -4.37 13.54 -1.88
C ARG A 33 -3.93 12.10 -1.60
N GLN A 34 -4.84 11.14 -1.73
CA GLN A 34 -4.51 9.72 -1.54
C GLN A 34 -3.54 9.22 -2.60
N GLU A 35 -3.71 9.64 -3.85
CA GLU A 35 -2.78 9.35 -4.95
C GLU A 35 -1.37 9.86 -4.65
N ARG A 36 -1.22 11.16 -4.36
CA ARG A 36 0.07 11.75 -3.94
C ARG A 36 0.67 11.08 -2.70
N TYR A 37 -0.17 10.63 -1.77
CA TYR A 37 0.31 9.86 -0.62
C TYR A 37 0.89 8.52 -1.06
N ARG A 38 0.18 7.76 -1.90
CA ARG A 38 0.64 6.47 -2.43
C ARG A 38 1.92 6.62 -3.25
N GLU A 39 2.03 7.65 -4.07
CA GLU A 39 3.27 7.98 -4.81
C GLU A 39 4.45 8.20 -3.86
N ARG A 40 4.26 9.02 -2.81
CA ARG A 40 5.30 9.25 -1.79
C ARG A 40 5.70 7.96 -1.08
N GLN A 41 4.74 7.08 -0.77
CA GLN A 41 5.05 5.78 -0.15
C GLN A 41 5.84 4.86 -1.08
N LYS A 42 5.49 4.81 -2.37
CA LYS A 42 6.25 4.07 -3.41
C LYS A 42 7.68 4.56 -3.60
N MET A 43 8.00 5.81 -3.22
CA MET A 43 9.38 6.31 -3.24
C MET A 43 10.18 5.89 -2.02
N LYS A 44 9.54 5.63 -0.88
CA LYS A 44 10.19 5.42 0.42
C LYS A 44 10.22 3.97 0.89
N SER A 45 9.33 3.14 0.36
CA SER A 45 9.09 1.79 0.88
C SER A 45 8.91 0.79 -0.23
N VAL A 46 9.24 -0.47 0.07
CA VAL A 46 8.93 -1.64 -0.75
C VAL A 46 7.95 -2.50 0.05
N THR A 47 6.83 -2.85 -0.56
CA THR A 47 5.86 -3.78 0.06
C THR A 47 6.20 -5.20 -0.37
N VAL A 48 6.41 -6.11 0.58
CA VAL A 48 6.77 -7.51 0.31
C VAL A 48 5.69 -8.41 0.89
N THR A 49 5.23 -9.39 0.09
CA THR A 49 4.34 -10.45 0.57
C THR A 49 5.18 -11.65 0.99
N ILE A 50 5.03 -12.10 2.23
CA ILE A 50 5.80 -13.17 2.86
C ILE A 50 4.83 -14.10 3.59
N ASN A 51 5.16 -15.39 3.67
CA ASN A 51 4.39 -16.35 4.47
C ASN A 51 4.41 -16.00 5.96
N ARG A 52 3.30 -16.28 6.66
CA ARG A 52 3.13 -15.89 8.06
C ARG A 52 4.20 -16.52 8.98
N ASP A 53 4.47 -17.80 8.83
CA ASP A 53 5.44 -18.49 9.68
C ASP A 53 6.87 -17.96 9.48
N LEU A 54 7.20 -17.49 8.27
CA LEU A 54 8.50 -16.91 7.95
C LEU A 54 8.69 -15.53 8.58
N ILE A 55 7.63 -14.72 8.69
CA ILE A 55 7.75 -13.41 9.33
C ILE A 55 7.96 -13.53 10.83
N ASP A 56 7.30 -14.49 11.49
CA ASP A 56 7.46 -14.72 12.93
C ASP A 56 8.89 -15.23 13.25
N ARG A 57 9.48 -16.09 12.40
CA ARG A 57 10.88 -16.51 12.53
C ARG A 57 11.87 -15.38 12.25
N LEU A 58 11.60 -14.54 11.25
CA LEU A 58 12.42 -13.37 10.96
C LEU A 58 12.41 -12.39 12.14
N ASP A 59 11.25 -12.14 12.74
CA ASP A 59 11.11 -11.28 13.92
C ASP A 59 11.95 -11.80 15.09
N ALA A 60 11.82 -13.09 15.41
CA ALA A 60 12.61 -13.72 16.47
C ALA A 60 14.13 -13.62 16.21
N GLN A 61 14.57 -13.83 14.96
CA GLN A 61 15.98 -13.66 14.58
C GLN A 61 16.47 -12.22 14.76
N LEU A 62 15.65 -11.22 14.42
CA LEU A 62 15.98 -9.81 14.58
C LEU A 62 16.02 -9.39 16.04
N VAL A 63 15.13 -9.94 16.88
CA VAL A 63 15.15 -9.75 18.33
C VAL A 63 16.43 -10.33 18.93
N ALA A 64 16.81 -11.56 18.57
CA ALA A 64 18.05 -12.18 19.03
C ALA A 64 19.28 -11.34 18.63
N PHE A 65 19.31 -10.86 17.38
CA PHE A 65 20.39 -9.98 16.90
C PHE A 65 20.45 -8.65 17.66
N ARG A 66 19.29 -8.01 17.92
CA ARG A 66 19.21 -6.77 18.71
C ARG A 66 19.75 -6.96 20.13
N ASP A 67 19.47 -8.11 20.73
CA ASP A 67 19.85 -8.42 22.11
C ASP A 67 21.28 -9.00 22.20
N GLY A 68 22.02 -9.04 21.08
CA GLY A 68 23.41 -9.49 21.01
C GLY A 68 23.57 -11.01 21.17
N GLN A 69 22.51 -11.78 20.95
CA GLN A 69 22.54 -13.22 21.05
C GLN A 69 22.97 -13.87 19.72
N ASP A 70 23.90 -14.81 19.80
CA ASP A 70 24.33 -15.62 18.66
C ASP A 70 23.43 -16.87 18.53
N LEU A 71 22.16 -16.62 18.21
CA LEU A 71 21.16 -17.67 17.98
C LEU A 71 20.80 -17.72 16.50
N THR A 72 20.85 -18.92 15.93
CA THR A 72 20.36 -19.18 14.56
C THR A 72 18.97 -19.79 14.64
N ILE A 73 17.94 -18.93 14.55
CA ILE A 73 16.52 -19.31 14.56
C ILE A 73 16.03 -19.52 13.12
N LEU A 74 16.53 -18.72 12.19
CA LEU A 74 16.17 -18.80 10.77
C LEU A 74 17.00 -19.87 10.06
N THR A 75 16.34 -20.82 9.39
CA THR A 75 17.05 -21.81 8.57
C THR A 75 17.56 -21.19 7.27
N THR A 76 18.57 -21.82 6.64
CA THR A 76 19.10 -21.36 5.35
C THR A 76 18.02 -21.32 4.25
N SER A 77 17.10 -22.29 4.26
CA SER A 77 15.97 -22.34 3.30
C SER A 77 15.00 -21.18 3.52
N ASP A 78 14.68 -20.88 4.78
CA ASP A 78 13.80 -19.76 5.13
C ASP A 78 14.43 -18.41 4.73
N ALA A 79 15.74 -18.27 4.95
CA ALA A 79 16.51 -17.10 4.54
C ALA A 79 16.49 -16.90 3.02
N ASP A 80 16.66 -17.97 2.23
CA ASP A 80 16.59 -17.90 0.77
C ASP A 80 15.18 -17.51 0.30
N ALA A 81 14.13 -18.08 0.89
CA ALA A 81 12.74 -17.74 0.58
C ALA A 81 12.44 -16.25 0.85
N LEU A 82 12.89 -15.73 1.99
CA LEU A 82 12.78 -14.31 2.34
C LEU A 82 13.54 -13.42 1.36
N LEU A 83 14.80 -13.77 1.07
CA LEU A 83 15.65 -13.00 0.18
C LEU A 83 15.10 -12.95 -1.25
N ARG A 84 14.58 -14.07 -1.76
CA ARG A 84 13.90 -14.13 -3.07
C ARG A 84 12.67 -13.23 -3.09
N SER A 85 11.86 -13.25 -2.04
CA SER A 85 10.63 -12.44 -1.95
C SER A 85 10.93 -10.93 -1.92
N ILE A 86 11.94 -10.53 -1.14
CA ILE A 86 12.41 -9.14 -1.08
C ILE A 86 12.96 -8.72 -2.45
N ARG A 87 13.87 -9.50 -3.05
CA ARG A 87 14.48 -9.18 -4.35
C ARG A 87 13.45 -9.09 -5.47
N LYS A 88 12.48 -10.01 -5.50
CA LYS A 88 11.38 -9.99 -6.48
C LYS A 88 10.56 -8.71 -6.34
N SER A 89 10.12 -8.38 -5.14
CA SER A 89 9.30 -7.19 -4.87
C SER A 89 10.05 -5.90 -5.16
N ALA A 90 11.32 -5.82 -4.75
CA ALA A 90 12.19 -4.68 -5.03
C ALA A 90 12.39 -4.48 -6.54
N ARG A 91 12.68 -5.54 -7.30
CA ARG A 91 12.81 -5.44 -8.76
C ARG A 91 11.52 -4.93 -9.39
N THR A 92 10.37 -5.51 -9.05
CA THR A 92 9.09 -5.09 -9.62
C THR A 92 8.73 -3.64 -9.26
N GLN A 93 9.02 -3.17 -8.05
CA GLN A 93 8.57 -1.85 -7.58
C GLN A 93 9.58 -0.73 -7.83
N LEU A 94 10.88 -1.05 -7.92
CA LEU A 94 11.95 -0.06 -8.11
C LEU A 94 12.38 0.07 -9.56
N ILE A 95 12.36 -1.02 -10.35
CA ILE A 95 12.76 -0.98 -11.78
C ILE A 95 11.59 -0.55 -12.67
N SER A 96 10.33 -0.75 -12.23
CA SER A 96 9.13 -0.33 -12.96
C SER A 96 8.82 1.18 -12.88
N LYS A 97 9.80 2.04 -12.59
CA LYS A 97 9.64 3.49 -12.59
C LYS A 97 10.23 4.13 -13.83
#